data_AF-A0A851ABY2-F1
#
_entry.id   AF-A0A851ABY2-F1
#
_cell.length_a   1.000
_cell.length_b   1.000
_cell.length_c   1.000
_cell.angle_alpha   90.00
_cell.angle_beta   90.00
_cell.angle_gamma   90.00
#
_symmetry.space_group_name_H-M   'P 1'
#
loop_
_entity.id
_entity.type
_entity.pdbx_description
1 polymer ?
#
loop_
_entity_poly.entity_id
_entity_poly.type
_entity_poly.pdbx_seq_one_letter_code
_entity_poly.pdbx_strand_id
1 'polypeptide(L)'
;SFDRVLQSVKPYVNGADELSRTFVEMKGQLYMHAGTLLLKMAQHNEAQWRVVCELAALCYLISFQVPKPKSKLIKGDQTGQDVLEMLACDRKSQSGHMLLNLSHGKQDFFKEIVESFANKSGLFTLFDSLFESGASRERSFIGTDDIGNVSTQAPVQVELNKYDIGAVRMHNGSLQHLVWLGLQWNSMSVLPPMRKWLKQLFHLPQETSRLETDAPESICLLDLEVFLLGVVFTSNLQLQEKFNSHYGAHQPQFLPLPVCKQLYTEKQRSWWDAVRTLIQRKTTPGTAAKLRLIVQHGISSLRTLEKHGLQPALIIHWAKSLQKTGISLNSFYDQKEYIGRSVYYWKKVLPMLETIKKKRSIPEPTDPLFKHFHSVDIQVFQVAAYEEEARIAFAMLDAVDGKTDDALLAFEAIKNVVSYWNLAVIFQRKAEEIENDAMLPEEQEEHKTCLLKSKHYLMKIIEESSLDMSLTEKLPVSIETVREMLDTVIQELGENGEEGSLSFRNGLSRAIDSEMKHSTPSPTKFSLSPTKSYKFSPKTPPQWAEDHRSILQMI
;
A
#
# COMPACT_ATOMS: atom_id res chain seq x y z
N SER A 1 -14.72 4.58 -35.80
CA SER A 1 -14.52 4.11 -34.42
C SER A 1 -13.08 3.65 -34.25
N PHE A 2 -12.55 3.65 -33.03
CA PHE A 2 -11.18 3.20 -32.72
C PHE A 2 -10.92 1.77 -33.22
N ASP A 3 -11.87 0.86 -32.99
CA ASP A 3 -11.85 -0.52 -33.49
C ASP A 3 -11.61 -0.64 -35.02
N ARG A 4 -12.35 0.13 -35.83
CA ARG A 4 -12.18 0.12 -37.30
C ARG A 4 -10.84 0.70 -37.74
N VAL A 5 -10.34 1.71 -37.04
CA VAL A 5 -9.02 2.29 -37.32
C VAL A 5 -7.94 1.24 -37.06
N LEU A 6 -8.00 0.55 -35.92
CA LEU A 6 -7.05 -0.51 -35.60
C LEU A 6 -7.12 -1.65 -36.63
N GLN A 7 -8.33 -2.03 -37.08
CA GLN A 7 -8.49 -3.02 -38.15
C GLN A 7 -7.84 -2.58 -39.47
N SER A 8 -8.00 -1.31 -39.86
CA SER A 8 -7.40 -0.78 -41.09
C SER A 8 -5.88 -0.71 -41.04
N VAL A 9 -5.28 -0.57 -39.84
CA VAL A 9 -3.83 -0.51 -39.64
C VAL A 9 -3.21 -1.90 -39.61
N LYS A 10 -3.95 -2.93 -39.17
CA LYS A 10 -3.47 -4.32 -39.01
C LYS A 10 -2.63 -4.87 -40.19
N PRO A 11 -2.98 -4.64 -41.48
CA PRO A 11 -2.19 -5.13 -42.61
C PRO A 11 -0.82 -4.46 -42.79
N TYR A 12 -0.60 -3.29 -42.19
CA TYR A 12 0.63 -2.50 -42.30
C TYR A 12 1.61 -2.75 -41.14
N VAL A 13 1.22 -3.56 -40.17
CA VAL A 13 2.02 -3.89 -38.98
C VAL A 13 3.10 -4.89 -39.38
N ASN A 14 4.31 -4.39 -39.58
CA ASN A 14 5.44 -5.18 -40.09
C ASN A 14 6.60 -5.19 -39.08
N GLY A 15 6.72 -6.27 -38.31
CA GLY A 15 7.90 -6.57 -37.50
C GLY A 15 8.15 -5.61 -36.33
N ALA A 16 9.40 -5.19 -36.14
CA ALA A 16 9.87 -4.51 -34.92
C ALA A 16 9.93 -2.97 -35.03
N ASP A 17 9.09 -2.37 -35.86
CA ASP A 17 9.02 -0.92 -36.07
C ASP A 17 8.17 -0.19 -35.01
N GLU A 18 8.17 1.14 -35.07
CA GLU A 18 7.42 1.99 -34.13
C GLU A 18 5.91 1.86 -34.31
N LEU A 19 5.44 1.67 -35.55
CA LEU A 19 4.04 1.41 -35.85
C LEU A 19 3.57 0.12 -35.16
N SER A 20 4.36 -0.94 -35.22
CA SER A 20 4.03 -2.22 -34.57
C SER A 20 4.01 -2.11 -33.05
N ARG A 21 4.96 -1.37 -32.46
CA ARG A 21 4.95 -1.08 -31.01
C ARG A 21 3.70 -0.32 -30.60
N THR A 22 3.34 0.72 -31.36
CA THR A 22 2.15 1.54 -31.11
C THR A 22 0.88 0.73 -31.30
N PHE A 23 0.82 -0.08 -32.35
CA PHE A 23 -0.31 -0.96 -32.66
C PHE A 23 -0.59 -1.95 -31.53
N VAL A 24 0.45 -2.61 -31.02
CA VAL A 24 0.34 -3.53 -29.88
C VAL A 24 -0.19 -2.80 -28.65
N GLU A 25 0.32 -1.59 -28.37
CA GLU A 25 -0.19 -0.78 -27.26
C GLU A 25 -1.67 -0.41 -27.47
N MET A 26 -2.05 0.04 -28.66
CA MET A 26 -3.42 0.41 -29.00
C MET A 26 -4.37 -0.79 -28.95
N LYS A 27 -3.93 -2.00 -29.29
CA LYS A 27 -4.69 -3.25 -29.06
C LYS A 27 -5.04 -3.38 -27.58
N GLY A 28 -4.08 -3.27 -26.69
CA GLY A 28 -4.38 -3.36 -25.25
C GLY A 28 -5.32 -2.25 -24.78
N GLN A 29 -5.12 -1.01 -25.23
CA GLN A 29 -6.01 0.12 -24.89
C GLN A 29 -7.46 -0.14 -25.34
N LEU A 30 -7.63 -0.68 -26.55
CA LEU A 30 -8.94 -1.03 -27.09
C LEU A 30 -9.65 -2.04 -26.18
N TYR A 31 -8.97 -3.11 -25.76
CA TYR A 31 -9.55 -4.10 -24.86
C TYR A 31 -9.84 -3.52 -23.46
N MET A 32 -8.96 -2.70 -22.89
CA MET A 32 -9.26 -2.02 -21.60
C MET A 32 -10.54 -1.18 -21.70
N HIS A 33 -10.69 -0.41 -22.77
CA HIS A 33 -11.86 0.42 -22.99
C HIS A 33 -13.11 -0.41 -23.30
N ALA A 34 -12.99 -1.52 -24.02
CA ALA A 34 -14.09 -2.46 -24.26
C ALA A 34 -14.62 -3.05 -22.95
N GLY A 35 -13.74 -3.55 -22.07
CA GLY A 35 -14.14 -4.02 -20.74
C GLY A 35 -14.79 -2.93 -19.89
N THR A 36 -14.27 -1.70 -19.98
CA THR A 36 -14.86 -0.54 -19.29
C THR A 36 -16.23 -0.16 -19.83
N LEU A 37 -16.44 -0.24 -21.14
CA LEU A 37 -17.72 0.02 -21.79
C LEU A 37 -18.77 -1.02 -21.38
N LEU A 38 -18.40 -2.30 -21.33
CA LEU A 38 -19.29 -3.37 -20.86
C LEU A 38 -19.80 -3.12 -19.44
N LEU A 39 -18.90 -2.74 -18.52
CA LEU A 39 -19.28 -2.38 -17.14
C LEU A 39 -20.11 -1.10 -17.09
N LYS A 40 -19.87 -0.15 -18.00
CA LYS A 40 -20.69 1.05 -18.16
C LYS A 40 -22.12 0.71 -18.59
N MET A 41 -22.28 -0.17 -19.58
CA MET A 41 -23.60 -0.59 -20.08
C MET A 41 -24.43 -1.21 -18.96
N ALA A 42 -23.84 -2.09 -18.13
CA ALA A 42 -24.55 -2.62 -16.97
C ALA A 42 -24.85 -1.58 -15.89
N GLN A 43 -23.96 -0.60 -15.67
CA GLN A 43 -24.24 0.55 -14.79
C GLN A 43 -25.47 1.36 -15.24
N HIS A 44 -25.72 1.42 -16.55
CA HIS A 44 -26.87 2.10 -17.15
C HIS A 44 -28.08 1.18 -17.38
N ASN A 45 -28.06 -0.06 -16.85
CA ASN A 45 -29.10 -1.08 -17.02
C ASN A 45 -29.33 -1.50 -18.48
N GLU A 46 -28.35 -1.32 -19.36
CA GLU A 46 -28.39 -1.76 -20.76
C GLU A 46 -27.95 -3.23 -20.90
N ALA A 47 -27.29 -3.79 -19.87
CA ALA A 47 -26.84 -5.18 -19.84
C ALA A 47 -26.87 -5.75 -18.42
N GLN A 48 -26.93 -7.08 -18.30
CA GLN A 48 -26.91 -7.76 -17.00
C GLN A 48 -25.48 -7.87 -16.47
N TRP A 49 -25.26 -7.44 -15.21
CA TRP A 49 -23.96 -7.47 -14.54
C TRP A 49 -23.22 -8.81 -14.68
N ARG A 50 -23.93 -9.93 -14.45
CA ARG A 50 -23.34 -11.27 -14.50
C ARG A 50 -22.61 -11.54 -15.82
N VAL A 51 -23.29 -11.29 -16.94
CA VAL A 51 -22.78 -11.59 -18.29
C VAL A 51 -21.64 -10.64 -18.65
N VAL A 52 -21.80 -9.34 -18.39
CA VAL A 52 -20.79 -8.36 -18.80
C VAL A 52 -19.54 -8.40 -17.93
N CYS A 53 -19.62 -8.83 -16.67
CA CYS A 53 -18.44 -8.94 -15.79
C CYS A 53 -17.45 -9.99 -16.30
N GLU A 54 -17.93 -11.11 -16.84
CA GLU A 54 -17.10 -12.18 -17.41
C GLU A 54 -16.41 -11.72 -18.71
N LEU A 55 -17.17 -11.09 -19.61
CA LEU A 55 -16.62 -10.50 -20.84
C LEU A 55 -15.65 -9.35 -20.54
N ALA A 56 -15.95 -8.51 -19.55
CA ALA A 56 -15.04 -7.45 -19.11
C ALA A 56 -13.75 -8.02 -18.51
N ALA A 57 -13.84 -9.11 -17.74
CA ALA A 57 -12.66 -9.80 -17.22
C ALA A 57 -11.78 -10.34 -18.36
N LEU A 58 -12.37 -10.95 -19.40
CA LEU A 58 -11.62 -11.36 -20.60
C LEU A 58 -10.91 -10.17 -21.25
N CYS A 59 -11.62 -9.06 -21.45
CA CYS A 59 -11.04 -7.84 -22.00
C CYS A 59 -9.86 -7.31 -21.16
N TYR A 60 -10.00 -7.27 -19.84
CA TYR A 60 -8.93 -6.81 -18.96
C TYR A 60 -7.74 -7.80 -18.93
N LEU A 61 -7.98 -9.12 -19.03
CA LEU A 61 -6.91 -10.12 -19.15
C LEU A 61 -6.09 -9.88 -20.42
N ILE A 62 -6.75 -9.75 -21.57
CA ILE A 62 -6.09 -9.47 -22.85
C ILE A 62 -5.28 -8.16 -22.75
N SER A 63 -5.91 -7.09 -22.26
CA SER A 63 -5.29 -5.78 -22.07
C SER A 63 -4.05 -5.82 -21.15
N PHE A 64 -4.15 -6.51 -20.02
CA PHE A 64 -3.08 -6.60 -19.03
C PHE A 64 -1.87 -7.39 -19.55
N GLN A 65 -2.12 -8.43 -20.36
CA GLN A 65 -1.09 -9.29 -20.93
C GLN A 65 -0.35 -8.67 -22.11
N VAL A 66 -0.90 -7.60 -22.72
CA VAL A 66 -0.14 -6.82 -23.70
C VAL A 66 1.15 -6.31 -23.04
N PRO A 67 2.33 -6.63 -23.59
CA PRO A 67 3.59 -6.25 -22.98
C PRO A 67 3.77 -4.73 -22.99
N LYS A 68 4.40 -4.20 -21.94
CA LYS A 68 4.80 -2.78 -21.93
C LYS A 68 5.84 -2.56 -23.04
N PRO A 69 5.73 -1.48 -23.84
CA PRO A 69 6.78 -1.10 -24.78
C PRO A 69 8.13 -0.96 -24.05
N LYS A 70 9.20 -1.51 -24.64
CA LYS A 70 10.57 -1.31 -24.14
C LYS A 70 11.02 0.10 -24.51
N SER A 71 11.34 0.95 -23.54
CA SER A 71 11.83 2.29 -23.82
C SER A 71 13.21 2.24 -24.50
N LYS A 72 13.38 3.00 -25.59
CA LYS A 72 14.70 3.30 -26.13
C LYS A 72 15.20 4.54 -25.39
N LEU A 73 16.02 4.36 -24.37
CA LEU A 73 16.72 5.48 -23.71
C LEU A 73 17.68 6.13 -24.72
N ILE A 74 17.18 7.11 -25.47
CA ILE A 74 18.05 8.01 -26.24
C ILE A 74 18.54 9.07 -25.24
N LYS A 75 19.83 9.03 -24.90
CA LYS A 75 20.47 10.06 -24.09
C LYS A 75 20.25 11.42 -24.76
N GLY A 76 19.51 12.32 -24.11
CA GLY A 76 19.45 13.73 -24.50
C GLY A 76 18.04 14.34 -24.59
N ASP A 77 16.98 13.55 -24.68
CA ASP A 77 15.61 14.08 -24.75
C ASP A 77 14.82 13.73 -23.47
N GLN A 78 14.93 14.60 -22.46
CA GLN A 78 14.22 14.45 -21.18
C GLN A 78 12.79 15.01 -21.24
N THR A 79 12.38 15.61 -22.37
CA THR A 79 11.08 16.23 -22.56
C THR A 79 10.05 15.30 -23.20
N GLY A 80 10.48 14.33 -24.01
CA GLY A 80 9.65 13.27 -24.59
C GLY A 80 9.72 11.95 -23.82
N GLN A 81 9.47 11.95 -22.49
CA GLN A 81 9.25 10.71 -21.75
C GLN A 81 8.21 9.86 -22.48
N ASP A 82 8.55 8.61 -22.84
CA ASP A 82 7.82 7.75 -23.77
C ASP A 82 6.32 7.72 -23.42
N VAL A 83 5.51 8.52 -24.13
CA VAL A 83 4.05 8.64 -23.91
C VAL A 83 3.40 7.27 -24.01
N LEU A 84 3.95 6.40 -24.86
CA LEU A 84 3.49 5.03 -25.04
C LEU A 84 3.79 4.18 -23.78
N GLU A 85 4.93 4.40 -23.12
CA GLU A 85 5.24 3.75 -21.84
C GLU A 85 4.30 4.22 -20.72
N MET A 86 4.00 5.52 -20.65
CA MET A 86 3.05 6.05 -19.67
C MET A 86 1.62 5.52 -19.89
N LEU A 87 1.15 5.48 -21.14
CA LEU A 87 -0.12 4.87 -21.52
C LEU A 87 -0.17 3.38 -21.14
N ALA A 88 0.92 2.65 -21.39
CA ALA A 88 1.00 1.24 -21.02
C ALA A 88 0.97 1.01 -19.51
N CYS A 89 1.59 1.89 -18.72
CA CYS A 89 1.53 1.84 -17.26
C CYS A 89 0.11 2.11 -16.75
N ASP A 90 -0.57 3.14 -17.28
CA ASP A 90 -1.96 3.44 -16.96
C ASP A 90 -2.88 2.26 -17.31
N ARG A 91 -2.73 1.70 -18.51
CA ARG A 91 -3.50 0.53 -18.94
C ARG A 91 -3.33 -0.67 -18.02
N LYS A 92 -2.08 -1.01 -17.71
CA LYS A 92 -1.76 -2.16 -16.86
C LYS A 92 -2.21 -1.94 -15.41
N SER A 93 -2.09 -0.72 -14.89
CA SER A 93 -2.64 -0.34 -13.58
C SER A 93 -4.16 -0.54 -13.55
N GLN A 94 -4.88 0.07 -14.48
CA GLN A 94 -6.35 0.00 -14.52
C GLN A 94 -6.85 -1.43 -14.75
N SER A 95 -6.33 -2.13 -15.76
CA SER A 95 -6.75 -3.50 -16.08
C SER A 95 -6.41 -4.46 -14.94
N GLY A 96 -5.24 -4.31 -14.33
CA GLY A 96 -4.79 -5.16 -13.24
C GLY A 96 -5.65 -5.02 -11.97
N HIS A 97 -5.92 -3.79 -11.53
CA HIS A 97 -6.81 -3.56 -10.39
C HIS A 97 -8.25 -4.03 -10.67
N MET A 98 -8.75 -3.82 -11.89
CA MET A 98 -10.08 -4.31 -12.27
C MET A 98 -10.16 -5.84 -12.29
N LEU A 99 -9.10 -6.54 -12.71
CA LEU A 99 -9.04 -8.00 -12.63
C LEU A 99 -9.13 -8.50 -11.19
N LEU A 100 -8.36 -7.91 -10.27
CA LEU A 100 -8.38 -8.28 -8.84
C LEU A 100 -9.74 -8.04 -8.19
N ASN A 101 -10.40 -6.95 -8.56
CA ASN A 101 -11.75 -6.61 -8.09
C ASN A 101 -12.81 -7.58 -8.64
N LEU A 102 -12.78 -7.89 -9.95
CA LEU A 102 -13.74 -8.83 -10.56
C LEU A 102 -13.56 -10.27 -10.08
N SER A 103 -12.33 -10.67 -9.72
CA SER A 103 -12.01 -11.99 -9.17
C SER A 103 -12.16 -12.09 -7.65
N HIS A 104 -12.51 -10.99 -6.96
CA HIS A 104 -12.57 -10.98 -5.50
C HIS A 104 -13.52 -12.07 -4.97
N GLY A 105 -13.02 -12.92 -4.06
CA GLY A 105 -13.77 -14.02 -3.46
C GLY A 105 -14.06 -15.21 -4.37
N LYS A 106 -13.52 -15.26 -5.60
CA LYS A 106 -13.77 -16.33 -6.58
C LYS A 106 -12.51 -17.16 -6.82
N GLN A 107 -12.61 -18.46 -6.59
CA GLN A 107 -11.55 -19.43 -6.93
C GLN A 107 -11.59 -19.73 -8.43
N ASP A 108 -10.43 -20.03 -9.02
CA ASP A 108 -10.28 -20.41 -10.45
C ASP A 108 -10.88 -19.45 -11.49
N PHE A 109 -11.28 -18.23 -11.09
CA PHE A 109 -12.03 -17.30 -11.92
C PHE A 109 -11.39 -17.05 -13.29
N PHE A 110 -10.08 -16.76 -13.35
CA PHE A 110 -9.41 -16.51 -14.63
C PHE A 110 -9.33 -17.76 -15.51
N LYS A 111 -9.25 -18.96 -14.91
CA LYS A 111 -9.26 -20.22 -15.65
C LYS A 111 -10.62 -20.43 -16.31
N GLU A 112 -11.71 -20.25 -15.57
CA GLU A 112 -13.07 -20.36 -16.10
C GLU A 112 -13.33 -19.37 -17.25
N ILE A 113 -12.87 -18.12 -17.11
CA ILE A 113 -12.99 -17.10 -18.15
C ILE A 113 -12.23 -17.50 -19.42
N VAL A 114 -11.00 -17.96 -19.30
CA VAL A 114 -10.17 -18.36 -20.45
C VAL A 114 -10.78 -19.58 -21.15
N GLU A 115 -11.14 -20.63 -20.40
CA GLU A 115 -11.74 -21.85 -20.95
C GLU A 115 -13.07 -21.56 -21.67
N SER A 116 -13.87 -20.65 -21.13
CA SER A 116 -15.20 -20.32 -21.68
C SER A 116 -15.14 -19.35 -22.87
N PHE A 117 -14.30 -18.31 -22.78
CA PHE A 117 -14.38 -17.16 -23.69
C PHE A 117 -13.11 -16.85 -24.50
N ALA A 118 -11.94 -17.42 -24.18
CA ALA A 118 -10.72 -17.23 -24.98
C ALA A 118 -10.71 -18.09 -26.25
N ASN A 119 -11.79 -18.00 -27.04
CA ASN A 119 -12.00 -18.75 -28.28
C ASN A 119 -12.84 -17.91 -29.24
N LYS A 120 -13.02 -18.41 -30.48
CA LYS A 120 -13.75 -17.69 -31.54
C LYS A 120 -15.21 -17.40 -31.17
N SER A 121 -15.88 -18.30 -30.44
CA SER A 121 -17.26 -18.11 -29.98
C SER A 121 -17.36 -17.01 -28.93
N GLY A 122 -16.42 -16.99 -27.97
CA GLY A 122 -16.31 -15.91 -26.98
C GLY A 122 -16.03 -14.55 -27.60
N LEU A 123 -15.17 -14.49 -28.63
CA LEU A 123 -14.91 -13.28 -29.39
C LEU A 123 -16.16 -12.76 -30.12
N PHE A 124 -16.97 -13.66 -30.69
CA PHE A 124 -18.25 -13.29 -31.30
C PHE A 124 -19.25 -12.77 -30.28
N THR A 125 -19.33 -13.42 -29.11
CA THR A 125 -20.17 -12.97 -28.00
C THR A 125 -19.75 -11.58 -27.53
N LEU A 126 -18.44 -11.34 -27.42
CA LEU A 126 -17.89 -10.03 -27.07
C LEU A 126 -18.25 -8.98 -28.13
N PHE A 127 -18.09 -9.29 -29.42
CA PHE A 127 -18.46 -8.39 -30.50
C PHE A 127 -19.95 -8.04 -30.47
N ASP A 128 -20.82 -9.05 -30.39
CA ASP A 128 -22.27 -8.86 -30.38
C ASP A 128 -22.73 -8.08 -29.12
N SER A 129 -21.96 -8.13 -28.03
CA SER A 129 -22.22 -7.34 -26.80
C SER A 129 -21.78 -5.88 -26.91
N LEU A 130 -20.82 -5.56 -27.78
CA LEU A 130 -20.23 -4.22 -27.91
C LEU A 130 -20.82 -3.40 -29.05
N PHE A 131 -21.34 -4.06 -30.09
CA PHE A 131 -21.76 -3.44 -31.33
C PHE A 131 -23.23 -3.72 -31.63
N GLU A 132 -23.89 -2.77 -32.31
CA GLU A 132 -25.29 -2.90 -32.71
C GLU A 132 -25.51 -4.05 -33.71
N SER A 133 -26.74 -4.57 -33.74
CA SER A 133 -27.17 -5.60 -34.70
C SER A 133 -26.94 -5.11 -36.14
N GLY A 134 -26.24 -5.92 -36.95
CA GLY A 134 -25.91 -5.60 -38.34
C GLY A 134 -24.51 -5.03 -38.56
N ALA A 135 -23.71 -4.82 -37.52
CA ALA A 135 -22.30 -4.47 -37.67
C ALA A 135 -21.49 -5.61 -38.35
N SER A 136 -20.70 -5.29 -39.38
CA SER A 136 -19.83 -6.26 -40.06
C SER A 136 -18.63 -6.62 -39.19
N ARG A 137 -18.52 -7.92 -38.85
CA ARG A 137 -17.42 -8.48 -38.06
C ARG A 137 -16.09 -8.39 -38.81
N GLU A 138 -16.09 -8.57 -40.12
CA GLU A 138 -14.90 -8.56 -40.97
C GLU A 138 -14.19 -7.19 -40.96
N ARG A 139 -14.96 -6.13 -40.74
CA ARG A 139 -14.48 -4.74 -40.65
C ARG A 139 -14.09 -4.33 -39.22
N SER A 140 -14.20 -5.24 -38.25
CA SER A 140 -13.88 -4.99 -36.85
C SER A 140 -12.57 -5.63 -36.45
N PHE A 141 -11.80 -4.92 -35.61
CA PHE A 141 -10.60 -5.49 -35.04
C PHE A 141 -10.96 -6.55 -34.01
N ILE A 142 -11.83 -6.23 -33.04
CA ILE A 142 -12.33 -7.21 -32.06
C ILE A 142 -12.99 -8.38 -32.78
N GLY A 143 -13.78 -8.14 -33.84
CA GLY A 143 -14.43 -9.22 -34.60
C GLY A 143 -13.49 -10.19 -35.33
N THR A 144 -12.21 -9.83 -35.52
CA THR A 144 -11.23 -10.62 -36.31
C THR A 144 -9.89 -10.83 -35.61
N ASP A 145 -9.77 -10.47 -34.33
CA ASP A 145 -8.56 -10.69 -33.54
C ASP A 145 -8.39 -12.18 -33.19
N ASP A 146 -7.15 -12.56 -32.85
CA ASP A 146 -6.86 -13.88 -32.30
C ASP A 146 -6.57 -13.75 -30.80
N ILE A 147 -7.45 -14.37 -29.99
CA ILE A 147 -7.41 -14.36 -28.53
C ILE A 147 -7.17 -15.76 -27.95
N GLY A 148 -6.79 -16.75 -28.76
CA GLY A 148 -6.63 -18.13 -28.29
C GLY A 148 -5.47 -18.35 -27.30
N ASN A 149 -4.52 -17.41 -27.22
CA ASN A 149 -3.30 -17.52 -26.41
C ASN A 149 -3.33 -16.68 -25.13
N VAL A 150 -4.51 -16.46 -24.53
CA VAL A 150 -4.65 -15.70 -23.28
C VAL A 150 -4.25 -16.57 -22.08
N SER A 151 -3.34 -16.08 -21.25
CA SER A 151 -2.89 -16.73 -20.02
C SER A 151 -3.91 -16.56 -18.88
N THR A 152 -3.89 -17.47 -17.91
CA THR A 152 -4.69 -17.39 -16.66
C THR A 152 -3.96 -16.67 -15.53
N GLN A 153 -2.79 -16.08 -15.80
CA GLN A 153 -1.96 -15.44 -14.78
C GLN A 153 -2.65 -14.22 -14.14
N ALA A 154 -2.84 -14.28 -12.83
CA ALA A 154 -3.36 -13.18 -12.03
C ALA A 154 -2.37 -12.01 -11.95
N PRO A 155 -2.85 -10.75 -11.83
CA PRO A 155 -2.00 -9.62 -11.55
C PRO A 155 -1.23 -9.78 -10.24
N VAL A 156 0.10 -9.59 -10.28
CA VAL A 156 0.94 -9.64 -9.09
C VAL A 156 1.03 -8.25 -8.45
N GLN A 157 0.74 -8.17 -7.15
CA GLN A 157 0.67 -6.89 -6.41
C GLN A 157 1.94 -6.04 -6.52
N VAL A 158 3.12 -6.67 -6.43
CA VAL A 158 4.42 -5.98 -6.55
C VAL A 158 4.60 -5.34 -7.94
N GLU A 159 4.05 -5.96 -8.99
CA GLU A 159 4.07 -5.38 -10.34
C GLU A 159 3.09 -4.23 -10.49
N LEU A 160 1.87 -4.36 -9.93
CA LEU A 160 0.87 -3.28 -9.93
C LEU A 160 1.42 -2.00 -9.30
N ASN A 161 2.15 -2.11 -8.20
CA ASN A 161 2.80 -0.96 -7.57
C ASN A 161 3.69 -0.16 -8.55
N LYS A 162 4.38 -0.85 -9.46
CA LYS A 162 5.24 -0.21 -10.48
C LYS A 162 4.42 0.46 -11.58
N TYR A 163 3.31 -0.16 -12.00
CA TYR A 163 2.42 0.42 -13.02
C TYR A 163 1.67 1.63 -12.48
N ASP A 164 1.20 1.59 -11.23
CA ASP A 164 0.52 2.70 -10.55
C ASP A 164 1.39 3.97 -10.50
N ILE A 165 2.70 3.80 -10.28
CA ILE A 165 3.68 4.90 -10.33
C ILE A 165 3.64 5.60 -11.70
N GLY A 166 3.66 4.84 -12.80
CA GLY A 166 3.57 5.41 -14.16
C GLY A 166 2.20 6.03 -14.45
N ALA A 167 1.12 5.39 -13.99
CA ALA A 167 -0.24 5.88 -14.13
C ALA A 167 -0.45 7.23 -13.40
N VAL A 168 0.09 7.38 -12.19
CA VAL A 168 -0.01 8.65 -11.43
C VAL A 168 0.61 9.82 -12.19
N ARG A 169 1.72 9.59 -12.91
CA ARG A 169 2.33 10.60 -13.79
C ARG A 169 1.44 10.92 -14.98
N MET A 170 0.90 9.90 -15.64
CA MET A 170 -0.01 10.06 -16.79
C MET A 170 -1.22 10.93 -16.43
N HIS A 171 -1.80 10.71 -15.24
CA HIS A 171 -2.95 11.49 -14.74
C HIS A 171 -2.55 12.80 -14.03
N ASN A 172 -1.26 13.16 -14.02
CA ASN A 172 -0.71 14.42 -13.49
C ASN A 172 -1.24 14.79 -12.09
N GLY A 173 -1.37 13.80 -11.20
CA GLY A 173 -1.87 14.02 -9.84
C GLY A 173 -3.37 14.38 -9.75
N SER A 174 -4.19 13.89 -10.68
CA SER A 174 -5.65 13.91 -10.57
C SER A 174 -6.11 13.31 -9.23
N LEU A 175 -6.89 14.06 -8.45
CA LEU A 175 -7.43 13.59 -7.17
C LEU A 175 -8.31 12.35 -7.35
N GLN A 176 -9.13 12.31 -8.41
CA GLN A 176 -9.99 11.16 -8.71
C GLN A 176 -9.16 9.89 -8.87
N HIS A 177 -8.05 9.99 -9.60
CA HIS A 177 -7.17 8.85 -9.86
C HIS A 177 -6.44 8.38 -8.59
N LEU A 178 -5.90 9.30 -7.80
CA LEU A 178 -5.21 8.98 -6.55
C LEU A 178 -6.16 8.31 -5.53
N VAL A 179 -7.39 8.82 -5.41
CA VAL A 179 -8.39 8.24 -4.51
C VAL A 179 -8.87 6.88 -5.05
N TRP A 180 -9.08 6.75 -6.36
CA TRP A 180 -9.43 5.48 -6.99
C TRP A 180 -8.37 4.41 -6.70
N LEU A 181 -7.09 4.70 -6.93
CA LEU A 181 -6.00 3.79 -6.57
C LEU A 181 -6.00 3.49 -5.07
N GLY A 182 -6.13 4.50 -4.22
CA GLY A 182 -6.19 4.33 -2.78
C GLY A 182 -7.29 3.35 -2.34
N LEU A 183 -8.47 3.41 -2.96
CA LEU A 183 -9.57 2.47 -2.71
C LEU A 183 -9.26 1.05 -3.20
N GLN A 184 -8.63 0.89 -4.37
CA GLN A 184 -8.22 -0.43 -4.87
C GLN A 184 -7.26 -1.11 -3.88
N TRP A 185 -6.24 -0.40 -3.40
CA TRP A 185 -5.31 -0.92 -2.40
C TRP A 185 -5.99 -1.23 -1.07
N ASN A 186 -6.90 -0.36 -0.62
CA ASN A 186 -7.68 -0.58 0.59
C ASN A 186 -8.52 -1.87 0.52
N SER A 187 -9.12 -2.19 -0.64
CA SER A 187 -9.88 -3.44 -0.83
C SER A 187 -9.04 -4.71 -0.80
N MET A 188 -7.72 -4.58 -1.00
CA MET A 188 -6.76 -5.68 -0.83
C MET A 188 -6.22 -5.76 0.61
N SER A 189 -6.74 -4.96 1.54
CA SER A 189 -6.24 -4.82 2.91
C SER A 189 -4.76 -4.41 2.98
N VAL A 190 -4.26 -3.73 1.95
CA VAL A 190 -2.87 -3.25 1.86
C VAL A 190 -2.85 -1.74 1.86
N LEU A 191 -1.94 -1.17 2.65
CA LEU A 191 -1.81 0.27 2.76
C LEU A 191 -1.36 0.86 1.41
N PRO A 192 -2.06 1.85 0.84
CA PRO A 192 -1.69 2.41 -0.43
C PRO A 192 -0.30 3.08 -0.34
N PRO A 193 0.58 2.92 -1.35
CA PRO A 193 1.94 3.49 -1.35
C PRO A 193 1.94 5.01 -1.65
N MET A 194 1.10 5.78 -0.96
CA MET A 194 0.84 7.21 -1.16
C MET A 194 2.13 8.03 -1.22
N ARG A 195 3.07 7.74 -0.31
CA ARG A 195 4.40 8.37 -0.27
C ARG A 195 5.11 8.35 -1.63
N LYS A 196 5.10 7.20 -2.31
CA LYS A 196 5.79 7.02 -3.61
C LYS A 196 5.09 7.82 -4.71
N TRP A 197 3.77 7.93 -4.67
CA TRP A 197 2.98 8.72 -5.63
C TRP A 197 3.22 10.21 -5.42
N LEU A 198 3.12 10.68 -4.18
CA LEU A 198 3.27 12.09 -3.82
C LEU A 198 4.67 12.63 -4.12
N LYS A 199 5.74 11.87 -3.81
CA LYS A 199 7.13 12.27 -4.10
C LYS A 199 7.42 12.50 -5.59
N GLN A 200 6.59 11.96 -6.48
CA GLN A 200 6.73 12.16 -7.93
C GLN A 200 5.96 13.39 -8.42
N LEU A 201 4.94 13.81 -7.68
CA LEU A 201 4.09 14.94 -8.02
C LEU A 201 4.57 16.24 -7.36
N PHE A 202 5.24 16.15 -6.22
CA PHE A 202 5.58 17.29 -5.38
C PHE A 202 7.03 17.23 -4.87
N HIS A 203 7.69 18.37 -4.91
CA HIS A 203 9.00 18.59 -4.29
C HIS A 203 8.80 19.35 -2.96
N LEU A 204 8.37 18.63 -1.93
CA LEU A 204 8.13 19.14 -0.58
C LEU A 204 9.00 18.38 0.44
N PRO A 205 9.31 18.99 1.60
CA PRO A 205 9.87 18.24 2.72
C PRO A 205 8.91 17.13 3.15
N GLN A 206 9.44 16.04 3.67
CA GLN A 206 8.63 14.92 4.13
C GLN A 206 7.74 15.32 5.31
N GLU A 207 8.31 16.04 6.28
CA GLU A 207 7.66 16.52 7.50
C GLU A 207 8.02 18.01 7.75
N THR A 208 7.26 18.67 8.61
CA THR A 208 7.47 20.02 9.13
C THR A 208 7.66 19.98 10.65
N SER A 209 8.55 20.83 11.16
CA SER A 209 8.69 21.03 12.61
C SER A 209 7.60 21.92 13.20
N ARG A 210 6.75 22.53 12.36
CA ARG A 210 5.75 23.53 12.76
C ARG A 210 4.34 22.95 12.62
N LEU A 211 4.02 21.89 13.35
CA LEU A 211 2.68 21.29 13.31
C LEU A 211 1.59 22.19 13.89
N GLU A 212 1.95 23.16 14.72
CA GLU A 212 1.00 24.08 15.36
C GLU A 212 0.65 25.32 14.50
N THR A 213 1.21 25.46 13.30
CA THR A 213 0.80 26.53 12.36
C THR A 213 -0.05 25.98 11.22
N ASP A 214 -0.91 26.83 10.67
CA ASP A 214 -1.67 26.57 9.45
C ASP A 214 -1.13 27.32 8.22
N ALA A 215 0.02 27.99 8.35
CA ALA A 215 0.63 28.75 7.27
C ALA A 215 0.83 27.88 6.01
N PRO A 216 0.29 28.26 4.84
CA PRO A 216 0.42 27.48 3.59
C PRO A 216 1.86 27.13 3.21
N GLU A 217 2.81 28.00 3.54
CA GLU A 217 4.24 27.84 3.28
C GLU A 217 4.88 26.70 4.09
N SER A 218 4.21 26.25 5.15
CA SER A 218 4.68 25.16 6.01
C SER A 218 4.22 23.77 5.55
N ILE A 219 3.51 23.67 4.44
CA ILE A 219 2.96 22.41 3.92
C ILE A 219 4.07 21.38 3.64
N CYS A 220 3.82 20.12 4.00
CA CYS A 220 4.75 19.01 3.80
C CYS A 220 4.06 17.80 3.13
N LEU A 221 4.84 16.79 2.73
CA LEU A 221 4.29 15.58 2.11
C LEU A 221 3.33 14.83 3.03
N LEU A 222 3.60 14.78 4.34
CA LEU A 222 2.71 14.12 5.29
C LEU A 222 1.33 14.79 5.37
N ASP A 223 1.22 16.11 5.17
CA ASP A 223 -0.09 16.77 5.09
C ASP A 223 -0.89 16.31 3.85
N LEU A 224 -0.21 16.09 2.72
CA LEU A 224 -0.85 15.56 1.52
C LEU A 224 -1.22 14.08 1.67
N GLU A 225 -0.40 13.31 2.36
CA GLU A 225 -0.64 11.89 2.61
C GLU A 225 -1.85 11.68 3.53
N VAL A 226 -1.93 12.40 4.66
CA VAL A 226 -3.11 12.34 5.55
C VAL A 226 -4.36 12.87 4.88
N PHE A 227 -4.24 13.89 4.01
CA PHE A 227 -5.37 14.32 3.18
C PHE A 227 -5.88 13.17 2.30
N LEU A 228 -5.01 12.53 1.51
CA LEU A 228 -5.41 11.42 0.63
C LEU A 228 -5.95 10.24 1.42
N LEU A 229 -5.32 9.86 2.54
CA LEU A 229 -5.83 8.82 3.44
C LEU A 229 -7.22 9.16 3.96
N GLY A 230 -7.48 10.42 4.31
CA GLY A 230 -8.80 10.86 4.78
C GLY A 230 -9.87 10.85 3.68
N VAL A 231 -9.50 11.23 2.45
CA VAL A 231 -10.43 11.14 1.31
C VAL A 231 -10.73 9.67 1.00
N VAL A 232 -9.73 8.80 0.95
CA VAL A 232 -9.92 7.35 0.74
C VAL A 232 -10.79 6.74 1.83
N PHE A 233 -10.53 7.07 3.10
CA PHE A 233 -11.30 6.59 4.24
C PHE A 233 -12.79 6.96 4.12
N THR A 234 -13.07 8.25 3.94
CA THR A 234 -14.46 8.74 3.84
C THR A 234 -15.18 8.23 2.58
N SER A 235 -14.48 8.11 1.46
CA SER A 235 -15.05 7.58 0.23
C SER A 235 -15.30 6.08 0.31
N ASN A 236 -14.46 5.32 1.00
CA ASN A 236 -14.70 3.91 1.26
C ASN A 236 -15.97 3.70 2.10
N LEU A 237 -16.13 4.46 3.19
CA LEU A 237 -17.33 4.40 4.03
C LEU A 237 -18.60 4.76 3.24
N GLN A 238 -18.53 5.83 2.44
CA GLN A 238 -19.65 6.22 1.59
C GLN A 238 -20.03 5.14 0.56
N LEU A 239 -19.05 4.44 -0.01
CA LEU A 239 -19.29 3.34 -0.94
C LEU A 239 -19.89 2.13 -0.22
N GLN A 240 -19.41 1.79 0.98
CA GLN A 240 -19.95 0.68 1.77
C GLN A 240 -21.41 0.90 2.17
N GLU A 241 -21.78 2.10 2.64
CA GLU A 241 -23.18 2.42 2.98
C GLU A 241 -24.12 2.31 1.77
N LYS A 242 -23.66 2.70 0.57
CA LYS A 242 -24.41 2.53 -0.68
C LYS A 242 -24.50 1.09 -1.15
N PHE A 243 -23.41 0.33 -1.00
CA PHE A 243 -23.36 -1.07 -1.40
C PHE A 243 -24.32 -1.92 -0.57
N ASN A 244 -24.31 -1.71 0.75
CA ASN A 244 -25.17 -2.41 1.71
C ASN A 244 -26.68 -2.12 1.52
N SER A 245 -27.03 -1.01 0.85
CA SER A 245 -28.42 -0.59 0.68
C SER A 245 -29.01 -0.89 -0.71
N HIS A 246 -28.19 -0.99 -1.77
CA HIS A 246 -28.71 -0.88 -3.14
C HIS A 246 -28.04 -1.74 -4.23
N TYR A 247 -27.04 -2.57 -3.94
CA TYR A 247 -26.26 -3.28 -4.98
C TYR A 247 -26.64 -4.76 -5.13
N GLY A 248 -26.72 -5.24 -6.37
CA GLY A 248 -26.99 -6.65 -6.69
C GLY A 248 -25.74 -7.54 -6.59
N ALA A 249 -25.92 -8.83 -6.29
CA ALA A 249 -24.85 -9.80 -5.99
C ALA A 249 -23.74 -9.96 -7.06
N HIS A 250 -23.95 -9.44 -8.27
CA HIS A 250 -23.01 -9.57 -9.41
C HIS A 250 -22.30 -8.27 -9.80
N GLN A 251 -22.60 -7.15 -9.14
CA GLN A 251 -21.96 -5.87 -9.43
C GLN A 251 -20.59 -5.79 -8.73
N PRO A 252 -19.51 -5.38 -9.43
CA PRO A 252 -18.21 -5.20 -8.79
C PRO A 252 -18.26 -4.08 -7.75
N GLN A 253 -17.48 -4.24 -6.68
CA GLN A 253 -17.42 -3.27 -5.58
C GLN A 253 -16.92 -1.91 -6.05
N PHE A 254 -15.92 -1.90 -6.94
CA PHE A 254 -15.40 -0.69 -7.57
C PHE A 254 -15.62 -0.72 -9.07
N LEU A 255 -15.99 0.42 -9.65
CA LEU A 255 -16.06 0.58 -11.09
C LEU A 255 -14.72 1.15 -11.63
N PRO A 256 -14.40 0.90 -12.90
CA PRO A 256 -13.21 1.47 -13.55
C PRO A 256 -13.19 3.00 -13.46
N LEU A 257 -12.00 3.59 -13.41
CA LEU A 257 -11.81 5.03 -13.23
C LEU A 257 -12.72 5.91 -14.12
N PRO A 258 -12.88 5.67 -15.44
CA PRO A 258 -13.69 6.52 -16.31
C PRO A 258 -15.20 6.50 -16.05
N VAL A 259 -15.69 5.47 -15.37
CA VAL A 259 -17.13 5.25 -15.08
C VAL A 259 -17.44 5.32 -13.58
N CYS A 260 -16.40 5.44 -12.77
CA CYS A 260 -16.51 5.61 -11.33
C CYS A 260 -17.12 6.99 -11.03
N LYS A 261 -18.10 7.01 -10.12
CA LYS A 261 -18.68 8.27 -9.62
C LYS A 261 -17.59 9.10 -8.93
N GLN A 262 -17.83 10.40 -8.77
CA GLN A 262 -16.90 11.28 -8.07
C GLN A 262 -16.60 10.75 -6.66
N LEU A 263 -15.31 10.54 -6.36
CA LEU A 263 -14.81 9.91 -5.13
C LEU A 263 -14.35 10.93 -4.09
N TYR A 264 -14.73 12.20 -4.23
CA TYR A 264 -14.36 13.28 -3.31
C TYR A 264 -15.42 14.38 -3.34
N THR A 265 -15.43 15.24 -2.33
CA THR A 265 -16.31 16.42 -2.28
C THR A 265 -15.71 17.60 -3.06
N GLU A 266 -16.54 18.56 -3.47
CA GLU A 266 -16.02 19.79 -4.10
C GLU A 266 -15.08 20.58 -3.19
N LYS A 267 -15.26 20.51 -1.86
CA LYS A 267 -14.36 21.11 -0.88
C LYS A 267 -12.98 20.45 -0.90
N GLN A 268 -12.93 19.13 -0.99
CA GLN A 268 -11.69 18.36 -1.13
C GLN A 268 -11.00 18.65 -2.48
N ARG A 269 -11.76 18.69 -3.58
CA ARG A 269 -11.26 19.09 -4.90
C ARG A 269 -10.62 20.47 -4.85
N SER A 270 -11.36 21.46 -4.33
CA SER A 270 -10.92 22.84 -4.25
C SER A 270 -9.65 22.99 -3.41
N TRP A 271 -9.52 22.24 -2.32
CA TRP A 271 -8.29 22.26 -1.51
C TRP A 271 -7.11 21.66 -2.26
N TRP A 272 -7.28 20.47 -2.87
CA TRP A 272 -6.23 19.79 -3.64
C TRP A 272 -5.72 20.64 -4.81
N ASP A 273 -6.64 21.25 -5.56
CA ASP A 273 -6.30 22.11 -6.69
C ASP A 273 -5.62 23.41 -6.24
N ALA A 274 -6.02 23.98 -5.10
CA ALA A 274 -5.36 25.15 -4.51
C ALA A 274 -3.91 24.84 -4.11
N VAL A 275 -3.69 23.72 -3.42
CA VAL A 275 -2.36 23.23 -3.04
C VAL A 275 -1.47 23.05 -4.28
N ARG A 276 -1.97 22.32 -5.29
CA ARG A 276 -1.22 22.10 -6.54
C ARG A 276 -0.88 23.40 -7.25
N THR A 277 -1.83 24.33 -7.33
CA THR A 277 -1.64 25.62 -8.00
C THR A 277 -0.58 26.47 -7.30
N LEU A 278 -0.59 26.51 -5.96
CA LEU A 278 0.40 27.24 -5.16
C LEU A 278 1.80 26.62 -5.28
N ILE A 279 1.93 25.30 -5.12
CA ILE A 279 3.23 24.61 -5.19
C ILE A 279 3.84 24.69 -6.58
N GLN A 280 3.03 24.49 -7.64
CA GLN A 280 3.51 24.55 -9.02
C GLN A 280 3.72 26.00 -9.53
N ARG A 281 3.48 27.01 -8.68
CA ARG A 281 3.57 28.44 -9.04
C ARG A 281 2.76 28.81 -10.29
N LYS A 282 1.62 28.15 -10.49
CA LYS A 282 0.68 28.38 -11.61
C LYS A 282 -0.44 29.35 -11.25
N THR A 283 -0.22 30.22 -10.27
CA THR A 283 -1.22 31.16 -9.77
C THR A 283 -1.50 32.25 -10.79
N THR A 284 -2.78 32.46 -11.13
CA THR A 284 -3.21 33.66 -11.85
C THR A 284 -3.02 34.91 -10.98
N PRO A 285 -2.60 36.06 -11.55
CA PRO A 285 -2.55 37.32 -10.79
C PRO A 285 -3.89 37.61 -10.09
N GLY A 286 -3.84 37.98 -8.81
CA GLY A 286 -5.03 38.32 -8.00
C GLY A 286 -5.72 37.15 -7.29
N THR A 287 -5.42 35.88 -7.60
CA THR A 287 -6.07 34.72 -6.94
C THR A 287 -5.29 34.13 -5.78
N ALA A 288 -4.00 34.49 -5.64
CA ALA A 288 -3.09 33.88 -4.67
C ALA A 288 -3.57 33.98 -3.21
N ALA A 289 -4.13 35.12 -2.79
CA ALA A 289 -4.65 35.30 -1.43
C ALA A 289 -5.81 34.34 -1.13
N LYS A 290 -6.74 34.18 -2.09
CA LYS A 290 -7.86 33.25 -1.96
C LYS A 290 -7.38 31.80 -1.86
N LEU A 291 -6.43 31.40 -2.72
CA LEU A 291 -5.87 30.05 -2.68
C LEU A 291 -5.15 29.77 -1.37
N ARG A 292 -4.37 30.74 -0.85
CA ARG A 292 -3.71 30.62 0.46
C ARG A 292 -4.71 30.40 1.58
N LEU A 293 -5.83 31.14 1.61
CA LEU A 293 -6.89 30.94 2.62
C LEU A 293 -7.51 29.54 2.55
N ILE A 294 -7.77 29.03 1.34
CA ILE A 294 -8.27 27.66 1.14
C ILE A 294 -7.27 26.65 1.72
N VAL A 295 -5.99 26.78 1.37
CA VAL A 295 -4.94 25.88 1.84
C VAL A 295 -4.79 25.94 3.36
N GLN A 296 -4.74 27.15 3.93
CA GLN A 296 -4.64 27.39 5.37
C GLN A 296 -5.77 26.68 6.12
N HIS A 297 -7.02 26.87 5.70
CA HIS A 297 -8.17 26.24 6.36
C HIS A 297 -8.10 24.70 6.33
N GLY A 298 -7.65 24.13 5.21
CA GLY A 298 -7.45 22.68 5.14
C GLY A 298 -6.27 22.19 5.99
N ILE A 299 -5.15 22.93 6.05
CA ILE A 299 -4.03 22.59 6.94
C ILE A 299 -4.49 22.61 8.41
N SER A 300 -5.28 23.61 8.81
CA SER A 300 -5.86 23.69 10.15
C SER A 300 -6.67 22.44 10.50
N SER A 301 -7.39 21.87 9.52
CA SER A 301 -8.12 20.61 9.71
C SER A 301 -7.16 19.42 9.77
N LEU A 302 -6.26 19.26 8.79
CA LEU A 302 -5.34 18.12 8.68
C LEU A 302 -4.35 18.01 9.84
N ARG A 303 -3.98 19.14 10.44
CA ARG A 303 -3.13 19.22 11.63
C ARG A 303 -3.92 19.26 12.92
N THR A 304 -5.24 19.01 12.91
CA THR A 304 -6.05 18.98 14.14
C THR A 304 -5.81 20.20 15.04
N LEU A 305 -5.75 21.39 14.43
CA LEU A 305 -5.66 22.65 15.16
C LEU A 305 -7.04 22.99 15.75
N GLU A 306 -7.20 24.16 16.35
CA GLU A 306 -8.46 24.54 16.98
C GLU A 306 -9.65 24.41 16.02
N LYS A 307 -10.77 23.86 16.52
CA LYS A 307 -12.03 23.69 15.78
C LYS A 307 -11.88 22.91 14.46
N HIS A 308 -10.98 21.93 14.40
CA HIS A 308 -10.72 21.09 13.23
C HIS A 308 -11.94 20.27 12.74
N GLY A 309 -12.92 19.97 13.60
CA GLY A 309 -14.20 19.37 13.18
C GLY A 309 -14.12 17.93 12.66
N LEU A 310 -13.05 17.19 12.99
CA LEU A 310 -12.82 15.83 12.51
C LEU A 310 -13.46 14.79 13.45
N GLN A 311 -13.95 13.69 12.87
CA GLN A 311 -14.40 12.52 13.62
C GLN A 311 -13.18 11.79 14.24
N PRO A 312 -13.23 11.34 15.50
CA PRO A 312 -12.14 10.61 16.15
C PRO A 312 -11.64 9.40 15.35
N ALA A 313 -12.56 8.65 14.73
CA ALA A 313 -12.24 7.48 13.92
C ALA A 313 -11.27 7.80 12.77
N LEU A 314 -11.41 8.97 12.14
CA LEU A 314 -10.51 9.41 11.07
C LEU A 314 -9.11 9.74 11.62
N ILE A 315 -9.03 10.41 12.78
CA ILE A 315 -7.74 10.74 13.40
C ILE A 315 -6.99 9.45 13.81
N ILE A 316 -7.71 8.47 14.36
CA ILE A 316 -7.16 7.14 14.66
C ILE A 316 -6.70 6.44 13.39
N HIS A 317 -7.50 6.50 12.31
CA HIS A 317 -7.12 5.94 11.02
C HIS A 317 -5.80 6.54 10.49
N TRP A 318 -5.62 7.85 10.60
CA TRP A 318 -4.34 8.50 10.26
C TRP A 318 -3.20 8.01 11.15
N ALA A 319 -3.40 7.98 12.47
CA ALA A 319 -2.37 7.55 13.41
C ALA A 319 -1.90 6.12 13.10
N LYS A 320 -2.83 5.18 12.90
CA LYS A 320 -2.53 3.78 12.54
C LYS A 320 -1.84 3.66 11.19
N SER A 321 -2.37 4.33 10.16
CA SER A 321 -1.82 4.28 8.81
C SER A 321 -0.39 4.79 8.77
N LEU A 322 -0.10 5.92 9.41
CA LEU A 322 1.24 6.48 9.47
C LEU A 322 2.20 5.62 10.28
N GLN A 323 1.74 5.04 11.39
CA GLN A 323 2.55 4.10 12.17
C GLN A 323 2.95 2.88 11.34
N LYS A 324 1.98 2.26 10.65
CA LYS A 324 2.21 1.12 9.76
C LYS A 324 3.19 1.47 8.63
N THR A 325 3.04 2.66 8.02
CA THR A 325 4.03 3.14 7.04
C THR A 325 5.40 3.27 7.68
N GLY A 326 5.51 3.99 8.81
CA GLY A 326 6.78 4.24 9.49
C GLY A 326 7.55 2.96 9.80
N ILE A 327 6.88 2.00 10.44
CA ILE A 327 7.36 0.64 10.73
C ILE A 327 7.97 -0.04 9.48
N SER A 328 7.32 0.08 8.32
CA SER A 328 7.76 -0.59 7.09
C SER A 328 8.97 0.07 6.38
N LEU A 329 9.36 1.28 6.79
CA LEU A 329 10.48 2.00 6.17
C LEU A 329 11.81 1.52 6.74
N ASN A 330 12.90 1.69 5.99
CA ASN A 330 14.25 1.29 6.45
C ASN A 330 15.09 2.48 6.96
N SER A 331 14.67 3.72 6.70
CA SER A 331 15.41 4.93 7.06
C SER A 331 15.02 5.40 8.46
N PHE A 332 16.02 5.68 9.30
CA PHE A 332 15.83 6.25 10.64
C PHE A 332 14.95 7.50 10.59
N TYR A 333 15.36 8.46 9.76
CA TYR A 333 14.71 9.76 9.67
C TYR A 333 13.26 9.62 9.22
N ASP A 334 13.01 8.75 8.24
CA ASP A 334 11.65 8.52 7.76
C ASP A 334 10.79 7.83 8.83
N GLN A 335 11.31 6.82 9.52
CA GLN A 335 10.62 6.15 10.63
C GLN A 335 10.21 7.16 11.70
N LYS A 336 11.15 7.99 12.13
CA LYS A 336 10.95 9.02 13.14
C LYS A 336 9.87 10.03 12.73
N GLU A 337 9.91 10.52 11.50
CA GLU A 337 8.91 11.48 11.00
C GLU A 337 7.50 10.87 10.98
N TYR A 338 7.34 9.66 10.43
CA TYR A 338 6.03 8.99 10.36
C TYR A 338 5.48 8.59 11.72
N ILE A 339 6.31 8.01 12.58
CA ILE A 339 5.90 7.60 13.93
C ILE A 339 5.66 8.84 14.81
N GLY A 340 6.48 9.89 14.66
CA GLY A 340 6.27 11.18 15.32
C GLY A 340 4.91 11.80 14.96
N ARG A 341 4.54 11.80 13.66
CA ARG A 341 3.22 12.28 13.21
C ARG A 341 2.08 11.36 13.66
N SER A 342 2.30 10.05 13.74
CA SER A 342 1.31 9.12 14.32
C SER A 342 1.03 9.46 15.79
N VAL A 343 2.09 9.62 16.60
CA VAL A 343 1.99 10.03 18.00
C VAL A 343 1.31 11.38 18.16
N TYR A 344 1.57 12.32 17.26
CA TYR A 344 0.86 13.61 17.23
C TYR A 344 -0.65 13.42 17.15
N TYR A 345 -1.15 12.59 16.24
CA TYR A 345 -2.59 12.32 16.11
C TYR A 345 -3.15 11.54 17.30
N TRP A 346 -2.40 10.59 17.87
CA TRP A 346 -2.80 9.93 19.11
C TRP A 346 -2.98 10.91 20.26
N LYS A 347 -2.06 11.86 20.44
CA LYS A 347 -2.20 12.93 21.45
C LYS A 347 -3.44 13.79 21.24
N LYS A 348 -3.82 14.02 19.98
CA LYS A 348 -5.00 14.84 19.62
C LYS A 348 -6.32 14.09 19.83
N VAL A 349 -6.33 12.75 19.69
CA VAL A 349 -7.56 11.96 19.88
C VAL A 349 -7.82 11.57 21.34
N LEU A 350 -6.80 11.46 22.19
CA LEU A 350 -6.97 11.10 23.61
C LEU A 350 -8.00 11.97 24.37
N PRO A 351 -8.00 13.31 24.26
CA PRO A 351 -9.05 14.14 24.88
C PRO A 351 -10.47 13.86 24.33
N MET A 352 -10.58 13.46 23.06
CA MET A 352 -11.85 13.09 22.44
C MET A 352 -12.34 11.74 22.97
N LEU A 353 -11.44 10.77 23.14
CA LEU A 353 -11.74 9.48 23.76
C LEU A 353 -12.24 9.65 25.20
N GLU A 354 -11.63 10.54 25.99
CA GLU A 354 -12.11 10.90 27.32
C GLU A 354 -13.51 11.55 27.30
N THR A 355 -13.84 12.30 26.25
CA THR A 355 -15.19 12.85 26.05
C THR A 355 -16.21 11.74 25.78
N ILE A 356 -15.85 10.76 24.94
CA ILE A 356 -16.68 9.59 24.62
C ILE A 356 -16.86 8.68 25.84
N LYS A 357 -15.81 8.47 26.62
CA LYS A 357 -15.84 7.72 27.89
C LYS A 357 -16.83 8.32 28.89
N LYS A 358 -16.96 9.66 28.89
CA LYS A 358 -17.96 10.42 29.65
C LYS A 358 -19.36 10.43 28.99
N LYS A 359 -19.58 9.62 27.94
CA LYS A 359 -20.81 9.50 27.15
C LYS A 359 -21.29 10.84 26.59
N ARG A 360 -20.36 11.72 26.24
CA ARG A 360 -20.65 13.00 25.57
C ARG A 360 -20.46 12.86 24.06
N SER A 361 -21.29 13.54 23.29
CA SER A 361 -21.22 13.54 21.84
C SER A 361 -20.03 14.36 21.33
N ILE A 362 -19.44 13.92 20.22
CA ILE A 362 -18.46 14.71 19.47
C ILE A 362 -19.21 15.71 18.58
N PRO A 363 -18.86 17.01 18.57
CA PRO A 363 -19.48 17.98 17.69
C PRO A 363 -19.24 17.67 16.20
N GLU A 364 -20.31 17.65 15.41
CA GLU A 364 -20.26 17.47 13.95
C GLU A 364 -20.46 18.84 13.25
N PRO A 365 -19.50 19.30 12.42
CA PRO A 365 -19.68 20.52 11.63
C PRO A 365 -20.68 20.34 10.49
N THR A 366 -21.36 21.41 10.09
CA THR A 366 -22.34 21.39 8.98
C THR A 366 -21.69 21.15 7.60
N ASP A 367 -20.48 21.69 7.38
CA ASP A 367 -19.74 21.53 6.12
C ASP A 367 -18.28 21.12 6.42
N PRO A 368 -18.02 19.87 6.81
CA PRO A 368 -16.68 19.43 7.17
C PRO A 368 -15.87 19.08 5.91
N LEU A 369 -14.53 19.24 5.98
CA LEU A 369 -13.63 18.77 4.92
C LEU A 369 -13.72 17.25 4.72
N PHE A 370 -13.97 16.51 5.82
CA PHE A 370 -14.20 15.07 5.84
C PHE A 370 -15.52 14.80 6.56
N LYS A 371 -16.47 14.16 5.87
CA LYS A 371 -17.78 13.84 6.43
C LYS A 371 -17.67 12.84 7.59
N HIS A 372 -18.54 12.96 8.57
CA HIS A 372 -18.67 11.98 9.65
C HIS A 372 -19.57 10.84 9.19
N PHE A 373 -19.31 9.64 9.72
CA PHE A 373 -20.08 8.43 9.43
C PHE A 373 -20.38 7.70 10.73
N HIS A 374 -21.67 7.56 11.05
CA HIS A 374 -22.12 6.93 12.30
C HIS A 374 -21.72 5.45 12.41
N SER A 375 -21.49 4.79 11.26
CA SER A 375 -21.02 3.40 11.17
C SER A 375 -19.65 3.17 11.81
N VAL A 376 -18.86 4.23 12.02
CA VAL A 376 -17.53 4.17 12.66
C VAL A 376 -17.44 5.01 13.94
N ASP A 377 -18.58 5.38 14.53
CA ASP A 377 -18.59 6.05 15.82
C ASP A 377 -17.97 5.16 16.90
N ILE A 378 -16.96 5.70 17.59
CA ILE A 378 -16.24 4.98 18.64
C ILE A 378 -17.17 4.76 19.82
N GLN A 379 -17.33 3.50 20.18
CA GLN A 379 -18.12 3.08 21.33
C GLN A 379 -17.29 3.10 22.61
N VAL A 380 -17.94 3.32 23.75
CA VAL A 380 -17.28 3.42 25.07
C VAL A 380 -16.41 2.20 25.38
N PHE A 381 -16.84 0.99 25.00
CA PHE A 381 -16.09 -0.23 25.24
C PHE A 381 -14.79 -0.33 24.42
N GLN A 382 -14.67 0.42 23.31
CA GLN A 382 -13.48 0.45 22.46
C GLN A 382 -12.42 1.43 22.95
N VAL A 383 -12.79 2.38 23.82
CA VAL A 383 -11.91 3.47 24.28
C VAL A 383 -10.62 2.94 24.90
N ALA A 384 -10.70 1.94 25.79
CA ALA A 384 -9.52 1.39 26.47
C ALA A 384 -8.52 0.75 25.49
N ALA A 385 -9.02 0.11 24.42
CA ALA A 385 -8.15 -0.47 23.39
C ALA A 385 -7.40 0.61 22.62
N TYR A 386 -8.05 1.73 22.28
CA TYR A 386 -7.38 2.86 21.62
C TYR A 386 -6.41 3.61 22.54
N GLU A 387 -6.72 3.74 23.83
CA GLU A 387 -5.79 4.29 24.83
C GLU A 387 -4.53 3.40 24.96
N GLU A 388 -4.68 2.08 24.88
CA GLU A 388 -3.55 1.14 24.83
C GLU A 388 -2.72 1.28 23.56
N GLU A 389 -3.34 1.32 22.39
CA GLU A 389 -2.63 1.53 21.11
C GLU A 389 -1.87 2.87 21.08
N ALA A 390 -2.43 3.93 21.66
CA ALA A 390 -1.75 5.21 21.82
C ALA A 390 -0.49 5.06 22.70
N ARG A 391 -0.56 4.32 23.81
CA ARG A 391 0.61 4.04 24.67
C ARG A 391 1.68 3.25 23.92
N ILE A 392 1.30 2.26 23.12
CA ILE A 392 2.23 1.53 22.26
C ILE A 392 2.92 2.49 21.28
N ALA A 393 2.17 3.37 20.61
CA ALA A 393 2.74 4.32 19.67
C ALA A 393 3.73 5.28 20.35
N PHE A 394 3.47 5.70 21.59
CA PHE A 394 4.40 6.54 22.36
C PHE A 394 5.70 5.79 22.67
N ALA A 395 5.61 4.56 23.17
CA ALA A 395 6.78 3.72 23.44
C ALA A 395 7.58 3.42 22.16
N MET A 396 6.91 3.23 21.02
CA MET A 396 7.57 3.08 19.72
C MET A 396 8.32 4.34 19.29
N LEU A 397 7.77 5.53 19.54
CA LEU A 397 8.47 6.78 19.25
C LEU A 397 9.72 6.92 20.14
N ASP A 398 9.62 6.61 21.44
CA ASP A 398 10.78 6.65 22.33
C ASP A 398 11.87 5.65 21.89
N ALA A 399 11.48 4.45 21.43
CA ALA A 399 12.42 3.48 20.86
C ALA A 399 13.13 4.02 19.61
N VAL A 400 12.38 4.66 18.70
CA VAL A 400 12.93 5.28 17.49
C VAL A 400 13.76 6.52 17.78
N ASP A 401 13.42 7.29 18.81
CA ASP A 401 14.20 8.44 19.25
C ASP A 401 15.50 8.05 20.00
N GLY A 402 15.74 6.75 20.19
CA GLY A 402 16.91 6.24 20.90
C GLY A 402 16.79 6.25 22.42
N LYS A 403 15.63 6.64 22.97
CA LYS A 403 15.33 6.58 24.42
C LYS A 403 14.96 5.16 24.81
N THR A 404 15.94 4.27 24.72
CA THR A 404 15.68 2.82 24.81
C THR A 404 15.14 2.41 26.18
N ASP A 405 15.62 2.99 27.27
CA ASP A 405 15.18 2.60 28.61
C ASP A 405 13.75 3.07 28.92
N ASP A 406 13.37 4.29 28.48
CA ASP A 406 11.98 4.78 28.57
C ASP A 406 11.03 3.86 27.78
N ALA A 407 11.43 3.46 26.57
CA ALA A 407 10.65 2.55 25.74
C ALA A 407 10.48 1.17 26.39
N LEU A 408 11.56 0.59 26.95
CA LEU A 408 11.52 -0.69 27.66
C LEU A 408 10.53 -0.64 28.83
N LEU A 409 10.64 0.38 29.69
CA LEU A 409 9.74 0.58 30.83
C LEU A 409 8.28 0.71 30.39
N ALA A 410 8.03 1.47 29.31
CA ALA A 410 6.68 1.66 28.79
C ALA A 410 6.08 0.37 28.22
N PHE A 411 6.84 -0.41 27.43
CA PHE A 411 6.35 -1.68 26.88
C PHE A 411 6.13 -2.74 27.96
N GLU A 412 7.00 -2.82 28.97
CA GLU A 412 6.83 -3.74 30.12
C GLU A 412 5.56 -3.44 30.92
N ALA A 413 5.11 -2.19 30.95
CA ALA A 413 3.87 -1.78 31.61
C ALA A 413 2.61 -2.11 30.81
N ILE A 414 2.66 -2.18 29.48
CA ILE A 414 1.49 -2.42 28.61
C ILE A 414 1.08 -3.90 28.59
N LYS A 415 2.05 -4.82 28.58
CA LYS A 415 1.83 -6.30 28.68
C LYS A 415 0.83 -6.87 27.66
N ASN A 416 1.15 -6.74 26.38
CA ASN A 416 0.43 -7.42 25.29
C ASN A 416 1.40 -7.90 24.19
N VAL A 417 0.89 -8.72 23.26
CA VAL A 417 1.69 -9.33 22.18
C VAL A 417 2.48 -8.33 21.33
N VAL A 418 1.93 -7.12 21.09
CA VAL A 418 2.62 -6.06 20.36
C VAL A 418 3.78 -5.49 21.18
N SER A 419 3.58 -5.29 22.48
CA SER A 419 4.62 -4.79 23.39
C SER A 419 5.73 -5.82 23.56
N TYR A 420 5.39 -7.10 23.71
CA TYR A 420 6.39 -8.17 23.78
C TYR A 420 7.22 -8.27 22.50
N TRP A 421 6.60 -8.11 21.33
CA TRP A 421 7.35 -8.08 20.08
C TRP A 421 8.35 -6.92 20.06
N ASN A 422 7.93 -5.71 20.44
CA ASN A 422 8.84 -4.57 20.49
C ASN A 422 9.95 -4.75 21.55
N LEU A 423 9.64 -5.34 22.71
CA LEU A 423 10.64 -5.68 23.73
C LEU A 423 11.68 -6.66 23.19
N ALA A 424 11.24 -7.74 22.54
CA ALA A 424 12.12 -8.72 21.93
C ALA A 424 13.07 -8.07 20.91
N VAL A 425 12.53 -7.25 19.99
CA VAL A 425 13.33 -6.55 18.98
C VAL A 425 14.32 -5.57 19.62
N ILE A 426 13.94 -4.86 20.67
CA ILE A 426 14.85 -3.94 21.38
C ILE A 426 15.99 -4.71 22.06
N PHE A 427 15.69 -5.82 22.74
CA PHE A 427 16.71 -6.64 23.38
C PHE A 427 17.63 -7.33 22.37
N GLN A 428 17.10 -7.80 21.25
CA GLN A 428 17.91 -8.35 20.16
C GLN A 428 18.89 -7.31 19.63
N ARG A 429 18.43 -6.08 19.39
CA ARG A 429 19.29 -4.98 18.98
C ARG A 429 20.36 -4.66 20.03
N LYS A 430 19.99 -4.63 21.31
CA LYS A 430 20.97 -4.38 22.38
C LYS A 430 22.06 -5.45 22.36
N ALA A 431 21.73 -6.72 22.11
CA ALA A 431 22.72 -7.78 21.93
C ALA A 431 23.61 -7.51 20.70
N GLU A 432 23.03 -7.23 19.52
CA GLU A 432 23.80 -6.90 18.31
C GLU A 432 24.74 -5.69 18.49
N GLU A 433 24.35 -4.67 19.27
CA GLU A 433 25.17 -3.48 19.55
C GLU A 433 26.39 -3.82 20.43
N ILE A 434 26.30 -4.85 21.28
CA ILE A 434 27.39 -5.30 22.14
C ILE A 434 28.37 -6.18 21.34
N GLU A 435 27.88 -6.92 20.33
CA GLU A 435 28.65 -7.83 19.47
C GLU A 435 29.81 -7.15 18.73
N ASN A 436 31.02 -7.28 19.28
CA ASN A 436 32.28 -6.82 18.70
C ASN A 436 33.37 -7.91 18.80
N ASP A 437 34.33 -7.91 17.86
CA ASP A 437 35.41 -8.92 17.75
C ASP A 437 36.31 -9.05 19.01
N ALA A 438 36.18 -8.15 19.99
CA ALA A 438 36.93 -8.15 21.25
C ALA A 438 36.04 -7.76 22.46
N MET A 439 35.01 -8.56 22.73
CA MET A 439 34.14 -8.36 23.91
C MET A 439 34.88 -8.53 25.24
N LEU A 440 34.60 -7.65 26.19
CA LEU A 440 34.95 -7.85 27.60
C LEU A 440 34.03 -8.91 28.26
N PRO A 441 34.46 -9.59 29.34
CA PRO A 441 33.61 -10.56 30.04
C PRO A 441 32.28 -9.99 30.56
N GLU A 442 32.27 -8.72 30.96
CA GLU A 442 31.06 -8.00 31.41
C GLU A 442 30.09 -7.79 30.24
N GLU A 443 30.60 -7.41 29.07
CA GLU A 443 29.83 -7.25 27.83
C GLU A 443 29.26 -8.60 27.35
N GLN A 444 29.98 -9.70 27.56
CA GLN A 444 29.52 -11.04 27.21
C GLN A 444 28.31 -11.49 28.06
N GLU A 445 28.30 -11.19 29.36
CA GLU A 445 27.17 -11.48 30.24
C GLU A 445 25.96 -10.56 29.96
N GLU A 446 26.21 -9.29 29.63
CA GLU A 446 25.17 -8.35 29.21
C GLU A 446 24.53 -8.76 27.87
N HIS A 447 25.35 -9.18 26.91
CA HIS A 447 24.90 -9.73 25.63
C HIS A 447 23.99 -10.95 25.83
N LYS A 448 24.45 -11.92 26.62
CA LYS A 448 23.67 -13.12 26.96
C LYS A 448 22.36 -12.77 27.68
N THR A 449 22.40 -11.81 28.60
CA THR A 449 21.21 -11.32 29.31
C THR A 449 20.20 -10.70 28.35
N CYS A 450 20.65 -9.93 27.36
CA CYS A 450 19.79 -9.36 26.33
C CYS A 450 19.12 -10.46 25.48
N LEU A 451 19.88 -11.44 25.00
CA LEU A 451 19.33 -12.57 24.25
C LEU A 451 18.32 -13.38 25.06
N LEU A 452 18.59 -13.65 26.34
CA LEU A 452 17.64 -14.34 27.23
C LEU A 452 16.33 -13.56 27.39
N LYS A 453 16.39 -12.23 27.51
CA LYS A 453 15.19 -11.38 27.57
C LYS A 453 14.44 -11.40 26.24
N SER A 454 15.14 -11.33 25.11
CA SER A 454 14.55 -11.46 23.77
C SER A 454 13.78 -12.78 23.63
N LYS A 455 14.44 -13.91 23.94
CA LYS A 455 13.85 -15.26 23.98
C LYS A 455 12.59 -15.31 24.86
N HIS A 456 12.65 -14.75 26.07
CA HIS A 456 11.52 -14.73 27.00
C HIS A 456 10.28 -14.07 26.39
N TYR A 457 10.43 -12.89 25.78
CA TYR A 457 9.30 -12.18 25.18
C TYR A 457 8.77 -12.87 23.92
N LEU A 458 9.64 -13.45 23.09
CA LEU A 458 9.21 -14.23 21.92
C LEU A 458 8.38 -15.47 22.34
N MET A 459 8.81 -16.17 23.40
CA MET A 459 8.06 -17.29 23.97
C MET A 459 6.68 -16.86 24.48
N LYS A 460 6.60 -15.73 25.20
CA LYS A 460 5.30 -15.18 25.64
C LYS A 460 4.33 -14.92 24.49
N ILE A 461 4.81 -14.41 23.36
CA ILE A 461 3.97 -14.19 22.17
C ILE A 461 3.40 -15.51 21.67
N ILE A 462 4.22 -16.56 21.58
CA ILE A 462 3.79 -17.89 21.12
C ILE A 462 2.77 -18.49 22.09
N GLU A 463 3.02 -18.39 23.40
CA GLU A 463 2.10 -18.87 24.44
C GLU A 463 0.75 -18.16 24.36
N GLU A 464 0.72 -16.82 24.39
CA GLU A 464 -0.53 -16.07 24.35
C GLU A 464 -1.29 -16.24 23.02
N SER A 465 -0.57 -16.29 21.89
CA SER A 465 -1.18 -16.51 20.57
C SER A 465 -1.74 -17.93 20.41
N SER A 466 -1.23 -18.91 21.16
CA SER A 466 -1.78 -20.27 21.19
C SER A 466 -3.08 -20.37 21.99
N LEU A 467 -3.26 -19.48 22.97
CA LEU A 467 -4.46 -19.40 23.80
C LEU A 467 -5.58 -18.60 23.13
N ASP A 468 -5.23 -17.57 22.37
CA ASP A 468 -6.18 -16.72 21.64
C ASP A 468 -5.67 -16.40 20.23
N MET A 469 -6.26 -17.06 19.22
CA MET A 469 -5.90 -16.84 17.82
C MET A 469 -6.18 -15.40 17.35
N SER A 470 -7.10 -14.67 17.98
CA SER A 470 -7.41 -13.28 17.58
C SER A 470 -6.25 -12.32 17.85
N LEU A 471 -5.31 -12.70 18.73
CA LEU A 471 -4.10 -11.91 18.99
C LEU A 471 -3.10 -11.96 17.83
N THR A 472 -3.16 -13.00 16.99
CA THR A 472 -2.31 -13.08 15.79
C THR A 472 -2.61 -11.96 14.79
N GLU A 473 -3.86 -11.48 14.73
CA GLU A 473 -4.25 -10.35 13.87
C GLU A 473 -3.70 -9.00 14.37
N LYS A 474 -3.40 -8.90 15.67
CA LYS A 474 -2.84 -7.68 16.29
C LYS A 474 -1.32 -7.61 16.18
N LEU A 475 -0.67 -8.74 15.92
CA LEU A 475 0.78 -8.82 15.85
C LEU A 475 1.30 -8.05 14.61
N PRO A 476 2.40 -7.29 14.74
CA PRO A 476 2.93 -6.51 13.60
C PRO A 476 3.62 -7.37 12.54
N VAL A 477 3.92 -8.63 12.85
CA VAL A 477 4.55 -9.63 11.96
C VAL A 477 3.77 -10.93 12.02
N SER A 478 4.04 -11.88 11.12
CA SER A 478 3.41 -13.20 11.20
C SER A 478 4.00 -14.01 12.36
N ILE A 479 3.23 -14.99 12.85
CA ILE A 479 3.70 -15.87 13.92
C ILE A 479 4.90 -16.72 13.47
N GLU A 480 5.02 -17.01 12.17
CA GLU A 480 6.19 -17.65 11.57
C GLU A 480 7.44 -16.79 11.73
N THR A 481 7.35 -15.48 11.48
CA THR A 481 8.47 -14.55 11.71
C THR A 481 8.90 -14.51 13.18
N VAL A 482 7.96 -14.64 14.12
CA VAL A 482 8.29 -14.73 15.56
C VAL A 482 9.08 -16.01 15.86
N ARG A 483 8.67 -17.15 15.28
CA ARG A 483 9.36 -18.43 15.44
C ARG A 483 10.75 -18.41 14.82
N GLU A 484 10.88 -17.88 13.61
CA GLU A 484 12.19 -17.72 12.93
C GLU A 484 13.16 -16.87 13.76
N MET A 485 12.66 -15.77 14.35
CA MET A 485 13.47 -14.94 15.24
C MET A 485 13.84 -15.72 16.52
N LEU A 486 12.91 -16.44 17.13
CA LEU A 486 13.18 -17.24 18.32
C LEU A 486 14.25 -18.31 18.06
N ASP A 487 14.17 -19.02 16.94
CA ASP A 487 15.16 -20.03 16.54
C ASP A 487 16.55 -19.40 16.37
N THR A 488 16.60 -18.18 15.81
CA THR A 488 17.86 -17.41 15.67
C THR A 488 18.45 -17.07 17.04
N VAL A 489 17.63 -16.57 17.98
CA VAL A 489 18.08 -16.25 19.35
C VAL A 489 18.56 -17.49 20.10
N ILE A 490 17.88 -18.63 19.95
CA ILE A 490 18.29 -19.91 20.56
C ILE A 490 19.64 -20.36 20.01
N GLN A 491 19.84 -20.21 18.69
CA GLN A 491 21.11 -20.53 18.04
C GLN A 491 22.25 -19.64 18.55
N GLU A 492 22.03 -18.33 18.70
CA GLU A 492 23.00 -17.37 19.24
C GLU A 492 23.36 -17.64 20.70
N LEU A 493 22.41 -18.12 21.50
CA LEU A 493 22.65 -18.54 22.89
C LEU A 493 23.48 -19.82 23.02
N GLY A 494 23.75 -20.53 21.93
CA GLY A 494 24.56 -21.76 21.94
C GLY A 494 23.86 -22.98 22.54
N GLU A 495 22.54 -22.92 22.77
CA GLU A 495 21.74 -24.01 23.38
C GLU A 495 21.56 -25.23 22.43
N ASN A 496 22.11 -25.19 21.22
CA ASN A 496 22.08 -26.30 20.25
C ASN A 496 23.28 -27.27 20.38
N GLY A 497 24.11 -27.13 21.41
CA GLY A 497 25.13 -28.10 21.78
C GLY A 497 24.76 -28.81 23.07
N GLU A 498 24.44 -30.09 22.97
CA GLU A 498 24.21 -31.08 24.06
C GLU A 498 22.74 -31.36 24.44
N GLU A 499 22.25 -32.47 23.89
CA GLU A 499 21.13 -33.33 24.32
C GLU A 499 19.69 -32.81 24.28
N GLY A 500 18.92 -33.32 23.31
CA GLY A 500 17.46 -33.37 23.42
C GLY A 500 16.70 -33.44 22.10
N SER A 501 16.81 -34.55 21.37
CA SER A 501 15.95 -34.83 20.22
C SER A 501 14.46 -34.86 20.64
N LEU A 502 13.73 -33.75 20.49
CA LEU A 502 12.28 -33.77 20.50
C LEU A 502 11.79 -34.19 19.11
N SER A 503 11.59 -35.51 19.04
CA SER A 503 11.08 -36.25 17.91
C SER A 503 9.65 -35.80 17.56
N PHE A 504 9.47 -35.16 16.42
CA PHE A 504 8.22 -35.30 15.65
C PHE A 504 8.49 -36.22 14.46
N ARG A 505 8.41 -37.53 14.71
CA ARG A 505 8.45 -38.56 13.67
C ARG A 505 7.11 -39.29 13.61
N ASN A 506 6.27 -38.91 12.66
CA ASN A 506 5.42 -39.84 11.90
C ASN A 506 6.13 -39.99 10.55
N GLY A 507 6.48 -41.14 9.97
CA GLY A 507 6.02 -42.50 10.19
C GLY A 507 5.56 -43.07 8.84
N LEU A 508 6.47 -43.35 7.89
CA LEU A 508 6.25 -44.29 6.77
C LEU A 508 7.59 -44.82 6.19
N SER A 509 7.91 -46.05 6.63
CA SER A 509 8.57 -47.19 5.95
C SER A 509 9.71 -47.01 4.92
N ARG A 510 10.90 -47.55 5.31
CA ARG A 510 11.80 -48.55 4.65
C ARG A 510 11.88 -48.56 3.10
N ALA A 511 13.06 -48.65 2.44
CA ALA A 511 14.11 -49.66 2.62
C ALA A 511 15.43 -49.37 1.83
N ILE A 512 16.58 -49.70 2.47
CA ILE A 512 17.80 -50.40 1.98
C ILE A 512 18.79 -49.71 1.00
N ASP A 513 20.00 -49.45 1.55
CA ASP A 513 21.41 -49.66 1.11
C ASP A 513 21.80 -49.51 -0.38
N SER A 514 22.95 -48.94 -0.79
CA SER A 514 24.32 -49.20 -0.31
C SER A 514 25.39 -48.19 -0.83
N GLU A 515 26.52 -48.14 -0.10
CA GLU A 515 27.94 -47.98 -0.50
C GLU A 515 28.57 -46.70 -1.15
N MET A 516 29.37 -46.02 -0.30
CA MET A 516 30.85 -45.90 -0.37
C MET A 516 31.54 -44.86 -1.30
N LYS A 517 31.97 -43.76 -0.63
CA LYS A 517 33.27 -43.00 -0.67
C LYS A 517 33.77 -42.39 -2.00
N HIS A 518 34.12 -41.09 -1.95
CA HIS A 518 35.48 -40.54 -2.17
C HIS A 518 35.60 -39.06 -1.70
N SER A 519 36.81 -38.63 -1.38
CA SER A 519 37.18 -37.53 -0.47
C SER A 519 37.54 -36.18 -1.15
N THR A 520 37.23 -35.06 -0.44
CA THR A 520 37.90 -33.72 -0.36
C THR A 520 38.03 -32.81 -1.61
N PRO A 521 38.22 -31.46 -1.49
CA PRO A 521 38.12 -30.54 -0.34
C PRO A 521 37.18 -29.32 -0.57
N SER A 522 36.92 -28.55 0.49
CA SER A 522 36.04 -27.37 0.58
C SER A 522 36.39 -26.21 -0.35
N PRO A 523 35.38 -25.41 -0.76
CA PRO A 523 35.54 -23.97 -0.94
C PRO A 523 34.62 -23.18 0.00
N THR A 524 35.26 -22.32 0.80
CA THR A 524 34.84 -20.98 1.26
C THR A 524 33.33 -20.68 1.24
N LYS A 525 32.68 -20.79 2.40
CA LYS A 525 31.31 -20.29 2.62
C LYS A 525 31.32 -18.75 2.64
N PHE A 526 31.10 -18.13 1.48
CA PHE A 526 30.33 -16.90 1.42
C PHE A 526 28.85 -17.28 1.56
N SER A 527 28.38 -17.33 2.81
CA SER A 527 26.96 -17.46 3.11
C SER A 527 26.31 -16.09 2.93
N LEU A 528 25.65 -15.89 1.80
CA LEU A 528 24.69 -14.82 1.60
C LEU A 528 23.48 -15.08 2.52
N SER A 529 23.42 -14.39 3.65
CA SER A 529 22.32 -14.47 4.62
C SER A 529 20.99 -14.00 4.01
N PRO A 530 19.91 -14.80 4.06
CA PRO A 530 18.59 -14.42 3.60
C PRO A 530 17.70 -13.97 4.77
N THR A 531 18.02 -12.85 5.42
CA THR A 531 17.13 -12.19 6.40
C THR A 531 17.35 -10.68 6.37
N LYS A 532 16.74 -10.02 5.37
CA LYS A 532 16.47 -8.57 5.43
C LYS A 532 14.98 -8.38 5.73
N SER A 533 14.56 -8.70 6.94
CA SER A 533 13.27 -8.27 7.47
C SER A 533 13.52 -7.39 8.70
N TYR A 534 12.85 -6.24 8.70
CA TYR A 534 12.71 -5.31 9.81
C TYR A 534 13.99 -4.78 10.47
N LYS A 535 14.68 -3.86 9.80
CA LYS A 535 15.72 -3.03 10.45
C LYS A 535 15.16 -1.63 10.71
N PHE A 536 14.79 -1.34 11.95
CA PHE A 536 14.91 0.05 12.42
C PHE A 536 16.36 0.48 12.14
N SER A 537 16.58 1.67 11.59
CA SER A 537 17.95 2.07 11.24
C SER A 537 18.84 2.14 12.50
N PRO A 538 20.13 1.78 12.43
CA PRO A 538 21.04 1.88 13.58
C PRO A 538 21.15 3.33 14.08
N LYS A 539 21.37 3.47 15.39
CA LYS A 539 21.36 4.72 16.16
C LYS A 539 22.40 5.77 15.73
N THR A 540 23.35 5.40 14.88
CA THR A 540 24.39 6.30 14.38
C THR A 540 24.15 6.58 12.89
N PRO A 541 24.02 7.85 12.45
CA PRO A 541 24.16 8.17 11.03
C PRO A 541 25.48 7.58 10.54
N PRO A 542 25.56 6.95 9.37
CA PRO A 542 26.86 6.55 8.83
C PRO A 542 27.76 7.80 8.75
N GLN A 543 29.08 7.68 9.01
CA GLN A 543 29.99 8.83 9.14
C GLN A 543 29.88 9.87 8.00
N TRP A 544 29.54 9.45 6.77
CA TRP A 544 29.30 10.35 5.64
C TRP A 544 28.07 11.28 5.78
N ALA A 545 27.13 10.97 6.68
CA ALA A 545 25.96 11.79 6.98
C ALA A 545 26.25 12.88 8.02
N GLU A 546 27.33 12.76 8.81
CA GLU A 546 27.81 13.83 9.69
C GLU A 546 28.52 14.94 8.88
N ASP A 547 29.18 14.57 7.77
CA ASP A 547 29.87 15.52 6.88
C ASP A 547 28.93 16.55 6.24
N HIS A 548 27.65 16.23 6.06
CA HIS A 548 26.66 17.19 5.54
C HIS A 548 26.31 18.32 6.52
N ARG A 549 26.52 18.15 7.84
CA ARG A 549 26.43 19.25 8.82
C ARG A 549 27.66 20.15 8.78
N SER A 550 28.84 19.58 8.56
CA SER A 550 30.09 20.36 8.42
C SER A 550 30.15 21.16 7.11
N ILE A 551 29.59 20.64 6.01
CA ILE A 551 29.55 21.36 4.72
C ILE A 551 28.59 22.56 4.77
N LEU A 552 27.50 22.50 5.54
CA LEU A 552 26.57 23.62 5.72
C LEU A 552 27.03 24.68 6.73
N GLN A 553 28.14 24.44 7.45
CA GLN A 553 28.81 25.45 8.29
C GLN A 553 30.00 26.12 7.58
N MET A 554 30.35 25.67 6.37
CA MET A 554 31.44 26.21 5.53
C MET A 554 30.96 26.94 4.25
N ILE A 555 29.66 27.21 4.13
CA ILE A 555 29.06 28.16 3.17
C ILE A 555 28.36 29.24 3.99
#